data_AF-A0AAV0XJT3-F1
#
_entry.id   AF-A0AAV0XJT3-F1
#
_cell.length_a   1.000
_cell.length_b   1.000
_cell.length_c   1.000
_cell.angle_alpha   90.00
_cell.angle_beta   90.00
_cell.angle_gamma   90.00
#
_symmetry.space_group_name_H-M   'P 1'
#
loop_
_entity.id
_entity.type
_entity.pdbx_description
1 polymer ?
#
loop_
_entity_poly.entity_id
_entity_poly.type
_entity_poly.pdbx_seq_one_letter_code
_entity_poly.pdbx_strand_id
1 'polypeptide(L)'
;MRYDYNCLLVLLHCLNHRLELAVHDSIKYIGALNHFKSFIDSLYVLYNASSKNQNELRNVCNELDILFLKLGRVLNVCWVASSWRAINAVWKTFPALCNHFCNAVNDSTKDSKTRNKYLGLKKRLASPEFVSDLGLMCDCLQELSMLSNQLQERTTTLIQGQKHIKRTIRIIESFKVTPGEHMSEVSKLKEVMVFKNIQLSTNTKLITINPKQFKVQEEKISLWKIL
;
A
#
# COMPACT_ATOMS: atom_id res chain seq x y z
N MET A 1 46.60 38.44 5.12
CA MET A 1 45.48 38.00 5.99
C MET A 1 44.64 37.02 5.18
N ARG A 2 44.70 35.72 5.49
CA ARG A 2 43.76 34.73 4.95
C ARG A 2 42.60 34.67 5.94
N TYR A 3 41.39 34.96 5.47
CA TYR A 3 40.19 34.76 6.28
C TYR A 3 39.88 33.27 6.26
N ASP A 4 40.15 32.59 7.38
CA ASP A 4 39.67 31.24 7.62
C ASP A 4 38.15 31.30 7.85
N TYR A 5 37.39 31.20 6.77
CA TYR A 5 35.96 30.93 6.87
C TYR A 5 35.81 29.48 7.33
N ASN A 6 35.66 29.29 8.64
CA ASN A 6 35.10 28.06 9.20
C ASN A 6 33.67 27.92 8.68
N CYS A 7 33.52 27.29 7.53
CA CYS A 7 32.23 27.00 6.93
C CYS A 7 31.57 25.89 7.74
N LEU A 8 30.72 26.26 8.69
CA LEU A 8 29.91 25.32 9.45
C LEU A 8 28.90 24.66 8.50
N LEU A 9 29.23 23.46 8.03
CA LEU A 9 28.37 22.67 7.17
C LEU A 9 27.31 22.00 8.04
N VAL A 10 26.11 22.60 8.10
CA VAL A 10 24.96 22.01 8.80
C VAL A 10 24.27 21.04 7.85
N LEU A 11 24.46 19.73 8.09
CA LEU A 11 23.72 18.68 7.39
C LEU A 11 22.30 18.59 7.95
N LEU A 12 21.35 19.23 7.28
CA LEU A 12 19.92 19.03 7.56
C LEU A 12 19.38 17.90 6.67
N HIS A 13 19.00 16.78 7.28
CA HIS A 13 18.28 15.73 6.55
C HIS A 13 16.97 16.28 6.00
N CYS A 14 16.65 16.00 4.73
CA CYS A 14 15.41 16.47 4.15
C CYS A 14 14.20 15.88 4.90
N LEU A 15 13.15 16.70 5.10
CA LEU A 15 11.94 16.29 5.83
C LEU A 15 11.30 15.05 5.21
N ASN A 16 11.37 14.91 3.88
CA ASN A 16 10.90 13.73 3.20
C ASN A 16 11.72 12.46 3.56
N HIS A 17 13.04 12.55 3.69
CA HIS A 17 13.85 11.41 4.13
C HIS A 17 13.52 11.02 5.58
N ARG A 18 13.30 12.00 6.47
CA ARG A 18 12.83 11.73 7.83
C ARG A 18 11.46 11.03 7.82
N LEU A 19 10.55 11.44 6.92
CA LEU A 19 9.27 10.76 6.72
C LEU A 19 9.45 9.29 6.30
N GLU A 20 10.33 9.02 5.34
CA GLU A 20 10.61 7.66 4.87
C GLU A 20 11.15 6.76 6.01
N LEU A 21 12.15 7.24 6.76
CA LEU A 21 12.67 6.54 7.93
C LEU A 21 11.56 6.28 8.95
N ALA A 22 10.68 7.27 9.14
CA ALA A 22 9.61 7.16 10.10
C ALA A 22 8.58 6.09 9.71
N VAL A 23 8.15 6.09 8.46
CA VAL A 23 7.24 5.06 7.94
C VAL A 23 7.90 3.69 8.03
N HIS A 24 9.16 3.58 7.63
CA HIS A 24 9.91 2.32 7.71
C HIS A 24 9.98 1.76 9.13
N ASP A 25 10.26 2.60 10.13
CA ASP A 25 10.29 2.17 11.52
C ASP A 25 8.92 1.76 12.04
N SER A 26 7.87 2.47 11.65
CA SER A 26 6.49 2.17 12.07
C SER A 26 6.02 0.80 11.57
N ILE A 27 6.46 0.39 10.37
CA ILE A 27 6.13 -0.91 9.77
C ILE A 27 6.70 -2.07 10.60
N LYS A 28 7.88 -1.90 11.22
CA LYS A 28 8.52 -2.95 12.04
C LYS A 28 7.67 -3.36 13.24
N TYR A 29 6.82 -2.46 13.75
CA TYR A 29 5.97 -2.72 14.92
C TYR A 29 4.65 -3.44 14.58
N ILE A 30 4.28 -3.53 13.30
CA ILE A 30 2.99 -4.09 12.89
C ILE A 30 3.24 -5.36 12.08
N GLY A 31 3.31 -6.51 12.77
CA GLY A 31 3.63 -7.81 12.14
C GLY A 31 2.71 -8.19 10.97
N ALA A 32 1.43 -7.80 11.01
CA ALA A 32 0.48 -8.01 9.92
C ALA A 32 0.91 -7.35 8.59
N LEU A 33 1.62 -6.20 8.65
CA LEU A 33 2.14 -5.52 7.46
C LEU A 33 3.18 -6.35 6.71
N ASN A 34 3.94 -7.21 7.40
CA ASN A 34 4.90 -8.10 6.73
C ASN A 34 4.18 -9.12 5.85
N HIS A 35 3.07 -9.68 6.33
CA HIS A 35 2.26 -10.59 5.53
C HIS A 35 1.62 -9.87 4.34
N PHE A 36 1.05 -8.68 4.56
CA PHE A 36 0.49 -7.86 3.49
C PHE A 36 1.55 -7.53 2.42
N LYS A 37 2.71 -7.01 2.85
CA LYS A 37 3.85 -6.69 1.99
C LYS A 37 4.29 -7.90 1.17
N SER A 38 4.49 -9.06 1.82
CA SER A 38 4.90 -10.30 1.17
C SER A 38 3.93 -10.70 0.05
N PHE A 39 2.62 -10.48 0.24
CA PHE A 39 1.64 -10.78 -0.79
C PHE A 39 1.73 -9.84 -1.99
N ILE A 40 1.80 -8.53 -1.75
CA ILE A 40 1.95 -7.55 -2.83
C ILE A 40 3.25 -7.81 -3.60
N ASP A 41 4.35 -8.12 -2.89
CA ASP A 41 5.61 -8.51 -3.52
C ASP A 41 5.47 -9.79 -4.36
N SER A 42 4.66 -10.76 -3.93
CA SER A 42 4.38 -11.97 -4.72
C SER A 42 3.62 -11.66 -6.01
N LEU A 43 2.69 -10.71 -5.99
CA LEU A 43 2.01 -10.22 -7.18
C LEU A 43 3.01 -9.52 -8.11
N TYR A 44 3.81 -8.61 -7.56
CA TYR A 44 4.88 -7.95 -8.31
C TYR A 44 5.79 -8.97 -9.02
N VAL A 45 6.29 -9.97 -8.29
CA VAL A 45 7.18 -10.99 -8.87
C VAL A 45 6.47 -11.77 -9.97
N LEU A 46 5.21 -12.17 -9.76
CA LEU A 46 4.44 -12.94 -10.73
C LEU A 46 4.32 -12.25 -12.09
N TYR A 47 4.08 -10.94 -12.08
CA TYR A 47 3.90 -10.17 -13.31
C TYR A 47 5.22 -9.62 -13.83
N ASN A 48 6.10 -9.09 -12.97
CA ASN A 48 7.38 -8.54 -13.41
C ASN A 48 8.31 -9.61 -14.03
N ALA A 49 8.23 -10.86 -13.58
CA ALA A 49 9.05 -11.95 -14.11
C ALA A 49 8.55 -12.53 -15.45
N SER A 50 7.31 -12.23 -15.87
CA SER A 50 6.71 -12.84 -17.06
C SER A 50 5.92 -11.82 -17.87
N SER A 51 6.43 -11.48 -19.06
CA SER A 51 5.72 -10.66 -20.04
C SER A 51 4.41 -11.32 -20.49
N LYS A 52 4.37 -12.65 -20.57
CA LYS A 52 3.16 -13.42 -20.84
C LYS A 52 2.07 -13.15 -19.79
N ASN A 53 2.39 -13.25 -18.51
CA ASN A 53 1.42 -12.97 -17.43
C ASN A 53 0.95 -11.51 -17.46
N GLN A 54 1.84 -10.56 -17.81
CA GLN A 54 1.45 -9.15 -17.96
C GLN A 54 0.47 -8.95 -19.11
N ASN A 55 0.71 -9.60 -20.25
CA ASN A 55 -0.16 -9.52 -21.42
C ASN A 55 -1.51 -10.19 -21.14
N GLU A 56 -1.52 -11.36 -20.49
CA GLU A 56 -2.76 -12.03 -20.06
C GLU A 56 -3.58 -11.12 -19.12
N LEU A 57 -2.95 -10.51 -18.11
CA LEU A 57 -3.64 -9.55 -17.24
C LEU A 57 -4.12 -8.32 -18.00
N ARG A 58 -3.33 -7.80 -18.95
CA ARG A 58 -3.73 -6.65 -19.79
C ARG A 58 -4.96 -6.98 -20.64
N ASN A 59 -5.03 -8.17 -21.20
CA ASN A 59 -6.19 -8.62 -21.97
C ASN A 59 -7.44 -8.67 -21.07
N VAL A 60 -7.32 -9.24 -19.88
CA VAL A 60 -8.42 -9.26 -18.90
C VAL A 60 -8.82 -7.83 -18.48
N CYS A 61 -7.86 -6.92 -18.31
CA CYS A 61 -8.16 -5.51 -18.06
C CYS A 61 -8.96 -4.88 -19.21
N ASN A 62 -8.55 -5.12 -20.46
CA ASN A 62 -9.26 -4.59 -21.63
C ASN A 62 -10.68 -5.17 -21.77
N GLU A 63 -10.87 -6.46 -21.49
CA GLU A 63 -12.19 -7.12 -21.49
C GLU A 63 -13.16 -6.52 -20.45
N LEU A 64 -12.63 -6.08 -19.32
CA LEU A 64 -13.40 -5.48 -18.22
C LEU A 64 -13.48 -3.94 -18.30
N ASP A 65 -12.94 -3.33 -19.36
CA ASP A 65 -12.80 -1.87 -19.53
C ASP A 65 -12.09 -1.20 -18.33
N ILE A 66 -11.02 -1.82 -17.86
CA ILE A 66 -10.19 -1.35 -16.75
C ILE A 66 -8.85 -0.89 -17.30
N LEU A 67 -8.40 0.30 -16.88
CA LEU A 67 -7.05 0.77 -17.18
C LEU A 67 -6.01 -0.18 -16.58
N PHE A 68 -5.18 -0.79 -17.44
CA PHE A 68 -4.05 -1.58 -16.99
C PHE A 68 -3.01 -0.71 -16.27
N LEU A 69 -2.72 -1.05 -15.02
CA LEU A 69 -1.67 -0.44 -14.23
C LEU A 69 -0.59 -1.48 -13.89
N LYS A 70 0.67 -1.14 -14.13
CA LYS A 70 1.79 -2.03 -13.80
C LYS A 70 1.88 -2.19 -12.28
N LEU A 71 1.88 -3.44 -11.81
CA LEU A 71 2.02 -3.72 -10.38
C LEU A 71 3.43 -3.38 -9.89
N GLY A 72 3.51 -2.79 -8.70
CA GLY A 72 4.75 -2.39 -8.05
C GLY A 72 4.98 -3.14 -6.74
N ARG A 73 6.11 -2.82 -6.08
CA ARG A 73 6.42 -3.27 -4.72
C ARG A 73 5.98 -2.22 -3.71
N VAL A 74 5.74 -2.64 -2.48
CA VAL A 74 5.31 -1.76 -1.38
C VAL A 74 6.27 -1.83 -0.21
N LEU A 75 6.34 -0.76 0.58
CA LEU A 75 7.01 -0.72 1.89
C LEU A 75 8.49 -1.12 1.84
N ASN A 76 9.18 -0.80 0.74
CA ASN A 76 10.64 -0.87 0.67
C ASN A 76 11.24 0.46 1.18
N VAL A 77 12.57 0.48 1.41
CA VAL A 77 13.30 1.57 2.07
C VAL A 77 13.14 2.95 1.40
N CYS A 78 12.60 3.03 0.19
CA CYS A 78 12.42 4.30 -0.51
C CYS A 78 11.03 4.48 -1.14
N TRP A 79 10.47 5.66 -0.88
CA TRP A 79 9.31 6.30 -1.50
C TRP A 79 7.96 5.74 -1.08
N VAL A 80 7.39 6.29 -0.02
CA VAL A 80 5.99 6.17 0.37
C VAL A 80 5.06 6.37 -0.83
N ALA A 81 5.32 7.39 -1.65
CA ALA A 81 4.55 7.66 -2.86
C ALA A 81 4.59 6.50 -3.88
N SER A 82 5.72 5.79 -3.97
CA SER A 82 5.83 4.58 -4.81
C SER A 82 4.99 3.44 -4.23
N SER A 83 5.01 3.27 -2.91
CA SER A 83 4.18 2.28 -2.23
C SER A 83 2.68 2.56 -2.44
N TRP A 84 2.26 3.83 -2.37
CA TRP A 84 0.90 4.22 -2.69
C TRP A 84 0.52 3.85 -4.13
N ARG A 85 1.35 4.20 -5.13
CA ARG A 85 1.09 3.84 -6.53
C ARG A 85 0.94 2.33 -6.72
N ALA A 86 1.77 1.53 -6.06
CA ALA A 86 1.71 0.08 -6.13
C ALA A 86 0.41 -0.48 -5.53
N ILE A 87 -0.01 0.01 -4.36
CA ILE A 87 -1.28 -0.40 -3.74
C ILE A 87 -2.47 0.06 -4.59
N ASN A 88 -2.47 1.31 -5.04
CA ASN A 88 -3.54 1.85 -5.89
C ASN A 88 -3.65 1.07 -7.21
N ALA A 89 -2.54 0.62 -7.80
CA ALA A 89 -2.57 -0.26 -8.96
C ALA A 89 -3.32 -1.58 -8.66
N VAL A 90 -3.05 -2.21 -7.52
CA VAL A 90 -3.78 -3.42 -7.08
C VAL A 90 -5.25 -3.10 -6.81
N TRP A 91 -5.57 -1.96 -6.18
CA TRP A 91 -6.95 -1.54 -5.93
C TRP A 91 -7.75 -1.38 -7.23
N LYS A 92 -7.19 -0.67 -8.21
CA LYS A 92 -7.86 -0.39 -9.49
C LYS A 92 -7.96 -1.62 -10.38
N THR A 93 -6.95 -2.49 -10.37
CA THR A 93 -6.92 -3.74 -11.17
C THR A 93 -7.48 -4.96 -10.44
N PHE A 94 -8.02 -4.79 -9.23
CA PHE A 94 -8.53 -5.88 -8.38
C PHE A 94 -9.41 -6.91 -9.11
N PRO A 95 -10.51 -6.51 -9.80
CA PRO A 95 -11.37 -7.49 -10.47
C PRO A 95 -10.65 -8.19 -11.65
N ALA A 96 -9.75 -7.50 -12.36
CA ALA A 96 -8.94 -8.12 -13.41
C ALA A 96 -7.96 -9.16 -12.85
N LEU A 97 -7.34 -8.88 -11.69
CA LEU A 97 -6.48 -9.85 -11.00
C LEU A 97 -7.25 -11.11 -10.58
N CYS A 98 -8.44 -10.93 -10.01
CA CYS A 98 -9.32 -12.04 -9.63
C CYS A 98 -9.74 -12.90 -10.83
N ASN A 99 -10.10 -12.27 -11.95
CA ASN A 99 -10.46 -12.97 -13.19
C ASN A 99 -9.27 -13.70 -13.81
N HIS A 100 -8.11 -13.05 -13.91
CA HIS A 100 -6.89 -13.69 -14.41
C HIS A 100 -6.52 -14.94 -13.59
N PHE A 101 -6.61 -14.86 -12.26
CA PHE A 101 -6.38 -16.02 -11.40
C PHE A 101 -7.45 -17.10 -11.57
N CYS A 102 -8.72 -16.72 -11.77
CA CYS A 102 -9.79 -17.67 -12.06
C CYS A 102 -9.52 -18.44 -13.36
N ASN A 103 -9.18 -17.71 -14.43
CA ASN A 103 -8.84 -18.29 -15.74
C ASN A 103 -7.65 -19.24 -15.61
N ALA A 104 -6.60 -18.84 -14.90
CA ALA A 104 -5.43 -19.68 -14.67
C ALA A 104 -5.70 -20.93 -13.81
N VAL A 105 -6.68 -20.88 -12.90
CA VAL A 105 -7.12 -22.05 -12.11
C VAL A 105 -7.91 -23.04 -12.97
N ASN A 106 -8.73 -22.54 -13.90
CA ASN A 106 -9.60 -23.35 -14.76
C ASN A 106 -8.89 -23.84 -16.05
N ASP A 107 -7.70 -23.32 -16.34
CA ASP A 107 -6.91 -23.71 -17.50
C ASP A 107 -6.34 -25.14 -17.33
N SER A 108 -6.96 -26.11 -18.00
CA SER A 108 -6.56 -27.52 -17.98
C SER A 108 -5.18 -27.79 -18.59
N THR A 109 -4.63 -26.84 -19.37
CA THR A 109 -3.29 -26.98 -19.97
C THR A 109 -2.17 -26.72 -18.98
N LYS A 110 -2.43 -25.99 -17.89
CA LYS A 110 -1.44 -25.73 -16.83
C LYS A 110 -1.29 -26.95 -15.93
N ASP A 111 -0.10 -27.18 -15.40
CA ASP A 111 0.14 -28.24 -14.43
C ASP A 111 -0.58 -27.99 -13.09
N SER A 112 -0.82 -29.05 -12.33
CA SER A 112 -1.53 -28.99 -11.04
C SER A 112 -0.87 -28.03 -10.03
N LYS A 113 0.47 -27.95 -10.01
CA LYS A 113 1.20 -27.08 -9.08
C LYS A 113 0.99 -25.61 -9.43
N THR A 114 1.00 -25.25 -10.72
CA THR A 114 0.68 -23.90 -11.19
C THR A 114 -0.77 -23.51 -10.88
N ARG A 115 -1.74 -24.39 -11.16
CA ARG A 115 -3.15 -24.12 -10.83
C ARG A 115 -3.36 -23.93 -9.33
N ASN A 116 -2.71 -24.76 -8.49
CA ASN A 116 -2.77 -24.63 -7.03
C ASN A 116 -2.12 -23.33 -6.53
N LYS A 117 -1.04 -22.87 -7.16
CA LYS A 117 -0.44 -21.55 -6.86
C LYS A 117 -1.45 -20.43 -7.12
N TYR A 118 -2.08 -20.41 -8.30
CA TYR A 118 -3.10 -19.41 -8.64
C TYR A 118 -4.34 -19.51 -7.75
N LEU A 119 -4.74 -20.72 -7.35
CA LEU A 119 -5.84 -20.92 -6.40
C LEU A 119 -5.50 -20.30 -5.04
N GLY A 120 -4.28 -20.48 -4.54
CA GLY A 120 -3.82 -19.85 -3.30
C GLY A 120 -3.82 -18.33 -3.39
N LEU A 121 -3.33 -17.77 -4.50
CA LEU A 121 -3.37 -16.32 -4.75
C LEU A 121 -4.81 -15.79 -4.81
N LYS A 122 -5.71 -16.48 -5.51
CA LYS A 122 -7.13 -16.13 -5.60
C LYS A 122 -7.81 -16.15 -4.24
N LYS A 123 -7.64 -17.22 -3.46
CA LYS A 123 -8.22 -17.37 -2.10
C LYS A 123 -7.74 -16.29 -1.15
N ARG A 124 -6.54 -15.75 -1.35
CA ARG A 124 -6.03 -14.65 -0.56
C ARG A 124 -6.55 -13.29 -1.06
N LEU A 125 -6.48 -13.04 -2.37
CA LEU A 125 -6.92 -11.78 -2.97
C LEU A 125 -8.42 -11.55 -2.77
N ALA A 126 -9.25 -12.56 -3.05
CA ALA A 126 -10.70 -12.52 -2.92
C ALA A 126 -11.17 -12.92 -1.51
N SER A 127 -10.50 -12.37 -0.48
CA SER A 127 -10.89 -12.54 0.93
C SER A 127 -11.27 -11.20 1.55
N PRO A 128 -12.31 -11.14 2.39
CA PRO A 128 -12.70 -9.90 3.06
C PRO A 128 -11.58 -9.36 3.96
N GLU A 129 -10.77 -10.25 4.54
CA GLU A 129 -9.59 -9.90 5.33
C GLU A 129 -8.58 -9.11 4.51
N PHE A 130 -8.19 -9.62 3.34
CA PHE A 130 -7.24 -8.94 2.48
C PHE A 130 -7.80 -7.64 1.88
N VAL A 131 -9.07 -7.62 1.48
CA VAL A 131 -9.70 -6.41 0.92
C VAL A 131 -9.76 -5.30 1.98
N SER A 132 -10.01 -5.65 3.25
CA SER A 132 -9.94 -4.71 4.38
C SER A 132 -8.53 -4.18 4.61
N ASP A 133 -7.52 -5.05 4.62
CA ASP A 133 -6.12 -4.62 4.72
C ASP A 133 -5.74 -3.71 3.55
N LEU A 134 -6.19 -4.04 2.34
CA LEU A 134 -5.93 -3.25 1.13
C LEU A 134 -6.56 -1.86 1.22
N GLY A 135 -7.82 -1.75 1.64
CA GLY A 135 -8.50 -0.47 1.81
C GLY A 135 -7.81 0.42 2.84
N LEU A 136 -7.43 -0.16 3.99
CA LEU A 136 -6.77 0.58 5.06
C LEU A 136 -5.40 1.08 4.63
N MET A 137 -4.65 0.24 3.92
CA MET A 137 -3.36 0.61 3.37
C MET A 137 -3.47 1.64 2.24
N CYS A 138 -4.55 1.62 1.46
CA CYS A 138 -4.82 2.67 0.48
C CYS A 138 -4.94 4.04 1.17
N ASP A 139 -5.84 4.14 2.15
CA ASP A 139 -6.11 5.40 2.85
C ASP A 139 -4.86 5.93 3.55
N CYS A 140 -4.13 5.08 4.27
CA CYS A 140 -2.90 5.47 4.97
C CYS A 140 -1.78 5.91 4.01
N LEU A 141 -1.50 5.15 2.95
CA LEU A 141 -0.41 5.49 2.03
C LEU A 141 -0.75 6.67 1.13
N GLN A 142 -2.02 6.90 0.81
CA GLN A 142 -2.44 8.09 0.08
C GLN A 142 -2.11 9.37 0.87
N GLU A 143 -2.49 9.41 2.15
CA GLU A 143 -2.19 10.55 3.04
C GLU A 143 -0.69 10.77 3.22
N LEU A 144 0.07 9.69 3.45
CA LEU A 144 1.52 9.79 3.56
C LEU A 144 2.17 10.19 2.23
N SER A 145 1.62 9.77 1.08
CA SER A 145 2.09 10.19 -0.25
C SER A 145 1.83 11.68 -0.50
N MET A 146 0.69 12.20 -0.04
CA MET A 146 0.39 13.63 -0.13
C MET A 146 1.36 14.44 0.73
N LEU A 147 1.61 14.00 1.96
CA LEU A 147 2.62 14.61 2.83
C LEU A 147 4.01 14.58 2.18
N SER A 148 4.42 13.44 1.61
CA SER A 148 5.70 13.29 0.94
C SER A 148 5.88 14.30 -0.19
N ASN A 149 4.84 14.54 -1.01
CA ASN A 149 4.87 15.54 -2.07
C ASN A 149 4.96 16.96 -1.50
N GLN A 150 4.16 17.30 -0.48
CA GLN A 150 4.17 18.61 0.17
C GLN A 150 5.54 18.94 0.79
N LEU A 151 6.21 17.96 1.40
CA LEU A 151 7.54 18.12 1.97
C LEU A 151 8.65 18.25 0.91
N GLN A 152 8.37 17.92 -0.34
CA GLN A 152 9.31 18.05 -1.47
C GLN A 152 9.08 19.33 -2.29
N GLU A 153 7.98 20.05 -2.07
CA GLU A 153 7.71 21.31 -2.76
C GLU A 153 8.81 22.34 -2.45
N ARG A 154 9.34 22.97 -3.49
CA ARG A 154 10.46 23.95 -3.37
C ARG A 154 10.09 25.16 -2.51
N THR A 155 8.81 25.44 -2.38
CA THR A 155 8.25 26.58 -1.64
C THR A 155 7.90 26.25 -0.19
N THR A 156 8.03 24.98 0.24
CA THR A 156 7.66 24.56 1.59
C THR A 156 8.67 25.05 2.61
N THR A 157 8.22 25.93 3.50
CA THR A 157 8.95 26.35 4.69
C THR A 157 8.89 25.29 5.79
N LEU A 158 9.81 25.34 6.75
CA LEU A 158 9.81 24.43 7.90
C LEU A 158 8.49 24.49 8.70
N ILE A 159 7.91 25.69 8.87
CA ILE A 159 6.65 25.90 9.57
C ILE A 159 5.49 25.24 8.82
N GLN A 160 5.46 25.36 7.49
CA GLN A 160 4.48 24.67 6.65
C GLN A 160 4.67 23.15 6.74
N GLY A 161 5.91 22.66 6.62
CA GLY A 161 6.22 21.23 6.78
C GLY A 161 5.70 20.66 8.11
N GLN A 162 5.93 21.36 9.23
CA GLN A 162 5.38 20.98 10.53
C GLN A 162 3.85 20.95 10.54
N LYS A 163 3.18 21.93 9.91
CA LYS A 163 1.71 21.95 9.80
C LYS A 163 1.21 20.75 8.98
N HIS A 164 1.86 20.42 7.87
CA HIS A 164 1.52 19.26 7.04
C HIS A 164 1.66 17.95 7.83
N ILE A 165 2.77 17.76 8.55
CA ILE A 165 2.99 16.57 9.39
C ILE A 165 1.89 16.44 10.45
N LYS A 166 1.60 17.51 11.19
CA LYS A 166 0.55 17.50 12.23
C LYS A 166 -0.83 17.20 11.65
N ARG A 167 -1.14 17.74 10.47
CA ARG A 167 -2.39 17.44 9.75
C ARG A 167 -2.47 15.95 9.39
N THR A 168 -1.43 15.41 8.77
CA THR A 168 -1.40 13.99 8.35
C THR A 168 -1.51 13.04 9.54
N ILE A 169 -0.86 13.34 10.67
CA ILE A 169 -1.01 12.58 11.92
C ILE A 169 -2.49 12.54 12.35
N ARG A 170 -3.15 13.70 12.43
CA ARG A 170 -4.57 13.79 12.83
C ARG A 170 -5.49 12.99 11.90
N ILE A 171 -5.24 13.03 10.58
CA ILE A 171 -6.02 12.27 9.60
C ILE A 171 -5.83 10.77 9.81
N ILE A 172 -4.58 10.29 9.88
CA ILE A 172 -4.29 8.86 10.10
C ILE A 172 -4.87 8.38 11.44
N GLU A 173 -4.81 9.20 12.49
CA GLU A 173 -5.42 8.87 13.78
C GLU A 173 -6.94 8.80 13.70
N SER A 174 -7.57 9.65 12.89
CA SER A 174 -9.01 9.64 12.68
C SER A 174 -9.51 8.33 12.05
N PHE A 175 -8.67 7.63 11.27
CA PHE A 175 -8.99 6.32 10.67
C PHE A 175 -9.31 5.21 11.70
N LYS A 176 -8.99 5.42 12.99
CA LYS A 176 -9.41 4.53 14.08
C LYS A 176 -10.92 4.56 14.33
N VAL A 177 -11.57 5.67 13.99
CA VAL A 177 -12.99 5.94 14.28
C VAL A 177 -13.78 6.13 12.98
N THR A 178 -13.23 6.93 12.06
CA THR A 178 -13.86 7.28 10.79
C THR A 178 -13.05 6.68 9.65
N PRO A 179 -13.57 5.69 8.91
CA PRO A 179 -12.82 5.09 7.81
C PRO A 179 -12.52 6.12 6.70
N GLY A 180 -11.37 5.98 6.05
CA GLY A 180 -11.05 6.74 4.84
C GLY A 180 -11.92 6.33 3.65
N GLU A 181 -11.66 6.91 2.48
CA GLU A 181 -12.46 6.68 1.27
C GLU A 181 -12.52 5.19 0.89
N HIS A 182 -11.35 4.54 0.85
CA HIS A 182 -11.24 3.14 0.43
C HIS A 182 -11.83 2.22 1.48
N MET A 183 -11.55 2.43 2.77
CA MET A 183 -12.16 1.65 3.84
C MET A 183 -13.67 1.85 3.96
N SER A 184 -14.18 3.02 3.56
CA SER A 184 -15.62 3.25 3.47
C SER A 184 -16.25 2.44 2.34
N GLU A 185 -15.57 2.32 1.19
CA GLU A 185 -15.97 1.41 0.11
C GLU A 185 -15.98 -0.06 0.59
N VAL A 186 -14.95 -0.49 1.33
CA VAL A 186 -14.89 -1.84 1.94
C VAL A 186 -15.99 -2.04 3.00
N SER A 187 -16.33 -1.01 3.77
CA SER A 187 -17.30 -1.16 4.86
C SER A 187 -18.73 -1.39 4.34
N LYS A 188 -19.04 -0.93 3.13
CA LYS A 188 -20.30 -1.23 2.42
C LYS A 188 -20.44 -2.71 2.05
N LEU A 189 -19.37 -3.50 2.14
CA LEU A 189 -19.34 -4.93 1.78
C LEU A 189 -19.92 -5.86 2.83
N LYS A 190 -20.09 -5.39 4.08
CA LYS A 190 -20.36 -6.26 5.25
C LYS A 190 -21.64 -7.10 5.13
N GLU A 191 -22.53 -6.78 4.20
CA GLU A 191 -23.81 -7.49 4.03
C GLU A 191 -23.84 -8.44 2.82
N VAL A 192 -23.03 -8.20 1.78
CA VAL A 192 -23.19 -8.88 0.47
C VAL A 192 -22.01 -9.79 0.10
N MET A 193 -20.86 -9.69 0.78
CA MET A 193 -19.64 -10.47 0.47
C MET A 193 -19.18 -10.37 -1.00
N VAL A 194 -19.50 -9.26 -1.67
CA VAL A 194 -19.13 -8.97 -3.06
C VAL A 194 -18.36 -7.67 -3.10
N PHE A 195 -17.16 -7.67 -3.69
CA PHE A 195 -16.36 -6.46 -3.92
C PHE A 195 -16.00 -6.33 -5.39
N LYS A 196 -16.34 -5.20 -6.02
CA LYS A 196 -16.10 -4.94 -7.45
C LYS A 196 -16.54 -6.10 -8.35
N ASN A 197 -17.76 -6.60 -8.11
CA ASN A 197 -18.37 -7.75 -8.79
C ASN A 197 -17.64 -9.09 -8.62
N ILE A 198 -16.77 -9.21 -7.61
CA ILE A 198 -16.10 -10.46 -7.25
C ILE A 198 -16.68 -10.99 -5.93
N GLN A 199 -17.15 -12.24 -5.93
CA GLN A 199 -17.55 -12.95 -4.71
C GLN A 199 -16.33 -13.21 -3.83
N LEU A 200 -16.44 -12.82 -2.56
CA LEU A 200 -15.40 -13.01 -1.56
C LEU A 200 -15.63 -14.29 -0.76
N SER A 201 -14.54 -14.91 -0.32
CA SER A 201 -14.55 -16.06 0.58
C SER A 201 -13.59 -15.84 1.74
N THR A 202 -14.08 -16.01 2.97
CA THR A 202 -13.30 -15.87 4.20
C THR A 202 -12.03 -16.72 4.17
N ASN A 203 -10.91 -16.13 4.59
CA ASN A 203 -9.65 -16.84 4.73
C ASN A 203 -9.11 -16.69 6.16
N THR A 204 -9.53 -17.60 7.03
CA THR A 204 -9.22 -17.61 8.46
C THR A 204 -7.74 -17.69 8.80
N LYS A 205 -6.88 -18.00 7.83
CA LYS A 205 -5.42 -18.05 8.02
C LYS A 205 -4.76 -16.67 7.90
N LEU A 206 -5.48 -15.65 7.43
CA LEU A 206 -4.95 -14.31 7.26
C LEU A 206 -5.02 -13.54 8.59
N ILE A 207 -3.88 -12.98 8.97
CA ILE A 207 -3.78 -12.03 10.08
C ILE A 207 -4.03 -10.64 9.50
N THR A 208 -5.20 -10.07 9.81
CA THR A 208 -5.58 -8.72 9.38
C THR A 208 -4.82 -7.65 10.15
N ILE A 209 -4.58 -6.52 9.50
CA ILE A 209 -4.04 -5.31 10.11
C ILE A 209 -5.09 -4.75 11.06
N ASN A 210 -4.76 -4.60 12.34
CA ASN A 210 -5.66 -3.95 13.29
C ASN A 210 -5.52 -2.43 13.16
N PRO A 211 -6.57 -1.68 12.78
CA PRO A 211 -6.50 -0.22 12.65
C PRO A 211 -6.06 0.48 13.96
N LYS A 212 -6.35 -0.12 15.12
CA LYS A 212 -5.95 0.41 16.43
C LYS A 212 -4.45 0.26 16.72
N GLN A 213 -3.74 -0.58 15.96
CA GLN A 213 -2.28 -0.73 16.06
C GLN A 213 -1.50 0.40 15.38
N PHE A 214 -2.16 1.21 14.54
CA PHE A 214 -1.66 2.53 14.15
C PHE A 214 -1.78 3.48 15.35
N LYS A 215 -1.15 3.14 16.48
CA LYS A 215 -0.92 4.11 17.54
C LYS A 215 -0.06 5.22 16.96
N VAL A 216 -0.15 6.42 17.50
CA VAL A 216 0.88 7.47 17.38
C VAL A 216 1.23 7.76 18.83
N GLN A 217 2.07 6.92 19.44
CA GLN A 217 2.54 7.20 20.81
C GLN A 217 3.55 8.34 20.71
N GLU A 218 3.29 9.44 21.43
CA GLU A 218 4.14 10.64 21.49
C GLU A 218 5.61 10.33 21.80
N GLU A 219 5.90 9.22 22.48
CA GLU A 219 7.27 8.83 22.83
C GLU A 219 7.88 7.70 21.97
N LYS A 220 7.09 7.01 21.14
CA LYS A 220 7.56 5.80 20.44
C LYS A 220 7.33 5.78 18.94
N ILE A 221 6.69 6.80 18.36
CA ILE A 221 6.48 6.88 16.91
C ILE A 221 7.32 7.93 16.23
N SER A 222 8.01 7.45 15.22
CA SER A 222 8.99 8.12 14.38
C SER A 222 8.46 9.31 13.58
N LEU A 223 7.13 9.47 13.42
CA LEU A 223 6.57 10.67 12.77
C LEU A 223 6.82 11.94 13.60
N TRP A 224 6.85 11.84 14.94
CA TRP A 224 7.30 12.95 15.80
C TRP A 224 8.80 13.17 15.70
N LYS A 225 9.58 12.14 15.35
CA LYS A 225 11.00 12.27 14.96
C LYS A 225 11.18 12.87 13.56
N ILE A 226 10.13 13.30 12.85
CA ILE A 226 10.24 14.14 11.64
C ILE A 226 10.35 15.62 12.02
N LEU A 227 9.81 16.01 13.18
CA LEU A 227 10.04 17.33 13.78
C LEU A 227 11.42 17.34 14.44
#